data_AF-A0A2N2HFD7-F1
#
_entry.id   AF-A0A2N2HFD7-F1
#
_cell.length_a   1.000
_cell.length_b   1.000
_cell.length_c   1.000
_cell.angle_alpha   90.00
_cell.angle_beta   90.00
_cell.angle_gamma   90.00
#
_symmetry.space_group_name_H-M   'P 1'
#
loop_
_entity.id
_entity.type
_entity.pdbx_description
1 polymer ?
#
loop_
_entity_poly.entity_id
_entity_poly.type
_entity_poly.pdbx_seq_one_letter_code
_entity_poly.pdbx_strand_id
1 'polypeptide(L)'
;TAFKLYDTYGFPLDIVNDIAEKQGFSVDEAGFREHMSVQKKKSKQAWAGSGDKGLAGQFAALTGAGLESEFIGYDCLAATGRIVALLDAEGQPVERLNSGTGFMVTLKTPFYGESGGQMGDTGRVQAPTGSARVLDTLKPAAGLIVHKIEVGSGEILADQEVELFVEEGERIATARNHSATHLLHAALRRVLGEHVKQAGSLVGPSRLRFDFTHISGLSAEELQQVENEVNRAILADAPIVTQVMSYDAAVHEKQAMALFGEKGFLPYAIGKSGLMVMTRQLAYEWSRSGVTLCAVAPGFIKGGMNEGLIQKEVFVNYLSGRTPIGRMGTVEELVSTVLFLASDDARYINGETIVMDGGMTGYTPEGLLDFM
;
A
#
# COMPACT_ATOMS: atom_id res chain seq x y z
N THR A 1 -28.49 21.12 1.33
CA THR A 1 -28.65 21.00 2.80
C THR A 1 -28.39 19.60 3.32
N ALA A 2 -29.06 18.57 2.80
CA ALA A 2 -28.81 17.17 3.18
C ALA A 2 -27.33 16.76 3.07
N PHE A 3 -26.64 17.18 1.99
CA PHE A 3 -25.20 16.97 1.84
C PHE A 3 -24.38 17.57 3.00
N LYS A 4 -24.72 18.78 3.46
CA LYS A 4 -24.02 19.43 4.58
C LYS A 4 -24.29 18.74 5.91
N LEU A 5 -25.53 18.27 6.13
CA LEU A 5 -25.89 17.47 7.31
C LEU A 5 -25.09 16.16 7.37
N TYR A 6 -24.86 15.53 6.22
CA TYR A 6 -24.04 14.33 6.11
C TYR A 6 -22.53 14.62 6.21
N ASP A 7 -22.00 15.50 5.35
CA ASP A 7 -20.57 15.76 5.19
C ASP A 7 -19.96 16.52 6.37
N THR A 8 -20.67 17.54 6.89
CA THR A 8 -20.15 18.40 7.96
C THR A 8 -20.55 17.92 9.35
N TYR A 9 -21.74 17.31 9.48
CA TYR A 9 -22.33 16.99 10.79
C TYR A 9 -22.56 15.49 11.00
N GLY A 10 -22.25 14.63 10.02
CA GLY A 10 -22.26 13.17 10.17
C GLY A 10 -23.64 12.52 10.21
N PHE A 11 -24.71 13.23 9.88
CA PHE A 11 -26.07 12.66 9.89
C PHE A 11 -26.32 11.79 8.65
N PRO A 12 -26.62 10.49 8.82
CA PRO A 12 -26.99 9.59 7.74
C PRO A 12 -28.23 10.09 6.97
N LEU A 13 -28.26 9.89 5.64
CA LEU A 13 -29.33 10.40 4.77
C LEU A 13 -30.71 9.82 5.14
N ASP A 14 -30.75 8.57 5.58
CA ASP A 14 -31.93 7.86 6.09
C ASP A 14 -32.52 8.55 7.34
N ILE A 15 -31.68 9.01 8.27
CA ILE A 15 -32.12 9.77 9.44
C ILE A 15 -32.63 11.17 9.03
N VAL A 16 -31.96 11.82 8.08
CA VAL A 16 -32.40 13.11 7.54
C VAL A 16 -33.76 12.98 6.83
N ASN A 17 -33.98 11.90 6.08
CA ASN A 17 -35.24 11.59 5.42
C ASN A 17 -36.37 11.38 6.43
N ASP A 18 -36.17 10.53 7.46
CA ASP A 18 -37.20 10.22 8.46
C ASP A 18 -37.64 11.47 9.25
N ILE A 19 -36.71 12.36 9.61
CA ILE A 19 -37.04 13.62 10.31
C ILE A 19 -37.73 14.63 9.38
N ALA A 20 -37.29 14.73 8.13
CA ALA A 20 -37.87 15.66 7.16
C ALA A 20 -39.32 15.29 6.83
N GLU A 21 -39.61 13.99 6.63
CA GLU A 21 -40.96 13.50 6.36
C GLU A 21 -41.92 13.80 7.52
N LYS A 22 -41.48 13.59 8.77
CA LYS A 22 -42.26 13.93 9.98
C LYS A 22 -42.61 15.41 10.10
N GLN A 23 -41.84 16.29 9.45
CA GLN A 23 -42.03 17.73 9.44
C GLN A 23 -42.68 18.24 8.14
N GLY A 24 -43.09 17.34 7.23
CA GLY A 24 -43.76 17.68 5.98
C GLY A 24 -42.81 18.17 4.86
N PHE A 25 -41.51 17.90 4.97
CA PHE A 25 -40.51 18.23 3.96
C PHE A 25 -40.05 16.97 3.21
N SER A 26 -39.67 17.13 1.95
CA SER A 26 -38.98 16.11 1.17
C SER A 26 -37.49 16.45 1.02
N VAL A 27 -36.66 15.41 0.92
CA VAL A 27 -35.21 15.56 0.75
C VAL A 27 -34.85 15.37 -0.72
N ASP A 28 -34.05 16.30 -1.25
CA ASP A 28 -33.47 16.19 -2.59
C ASP A 28 -32.30 15.18 -2.61
N GLU A 29 -32.64 13.91 -2.82
CA GLU A 29 -31.66 12.84 -2.94
C GLU A 29 -30.80 12.92 -4.21
N ALA A 30 -31.31 13.55 -5.27
CA ALA A 30 -30.57 13.71 -6.52
C ALA A 30 -29.42 14.71 -6.32
N GLY A 31 -29.72 15.87 -5.76
CA GLY A 31 -28.71 16.87 -5.37
C GLY A 31 -27.74 16.34 -4.32
N PHE A 32 -28.20 15.51 -3.37
CA PHE A 32 -27.30 14.83 -2.42
C PHE A 32 -26.28 13.94 -3.13
N ARG A 33 -26.74 13.08 -4.06
CA ARG A 33 -25.86 12.16 -4.82
C ARG A 33 -24.89 12.91 -5.72
N GLU A 34 -25.31 14.02 -6.32
CA GLU A 34 -24.45 14.88 -7.14
C GLU A 34 -23.31 15.47 -6.30
N HIS A 35 -23.61 16.06 -5.14
CA HIS A 35 -22.60 16.62 -4.25
C HIS A 35 -21.66 15.56 -3.67
N MET A 36 -22.17 14.37 -3.32
CA MET A 36 -21.35 13.22 -2.93
C MET A 36 -20.39 12.78 -4.04
N SER A 37 -20.84 12.77 -5.30
CA SER A 37 -20.00 12.47 -6.46
C SER A 37 -18.90 13.51 -6.66
N VAL A 38 -19.23 14.81 -6.53
CA VAL A 38 -18.27 15.91 -6.60
C VAL A 38 -17.24 15.81 -5.47
N GLN A 39 -17.65 15.52 -4.24
CA GLN A 39 -16.75 15.33 -3.11
C GLN A 39 -15.86 14.11 -3.30
N LYS A 40 -16.40 12.98 -3.76
CA LYS A 40 -15.62 11.77 -4.06
C LYS A 40 -14.61 11.99 -5.17
N LYS A 41 -14.92 12.86 -6.15
CA LYS A 41 -13.97 13.33 -7.16
C LYS A 41 -12.91 14.24 -6.54
N LYS A 42 -13.29 15.17 -5.66
CA LYS A 42 -12.36 16.06 -4.93
C LYS A 42 -11.45 15.29 -3.97
N SER A 43 -11.92 14.26 -3.28
CA SER A 43 -11.09 13.44 -2.37
C SER A 43 -10.13 12.54 -3.15
N LYS A 44 -10.55 12.02 -4.31
CA LYS A 44 -9.63 11.37 -5.26
C LYS A 44 -8.59 12.34 -5.84
N GLN A 45 -8.96 13.61 -6.04
CA GLN A 45 -8.02 14.66 -6.45
C GLN A 45 -7.11 15.13 -5.30
N ALA A 46 -7.56 15.07 -4.05
CA ALA A 46 -6.77 15.40 -2.87
C ALA A 46 -5.81 14.26 -2.47
N TRP A 47 -6.13 13.00 -2.79
CA TRP A 47 -5.17 11.89 -2.73
C TRP A 47 -4.10 12.00 -3.83
N ALA A 48 -4.42 12.66 -4.94
CA ALA A 48 -3.45 13.18 -5.91
C ALA A 48 -2.91 14.56 -5.47
N GLY A 49 -2.46 14.65 -4.21
CA GLY A 49 -1.85 15.86 -3.65
C GLY A 49 -0.73 16.37 -4.55
N SER A 50 -0.91 17.63 -4.99
CA SER A 50 0.00 18.49 -5.75
C SER A 50 0.49 18.01 -7.13
N GLY A 51 -0.09 18.59 -8.20
CA GLY A 51 0.65 18.95 -9.44
C GLY A 51 0.84 17.91 -10.56
N ASP A 52 0.63 16.62 -10.32
CA ASP A 52 1.53 15.62 -10.94
C ASP A 52 0.96 14.66 -12.00
N LYS A 53 -0.08 15.03 -12.76
CA LYS A 53 -0.56 14.12 -13.84
C LYS A 53 0.48 13.89 -14.95
N GLY A 54 1.41 14.82 -15.18
CA GLY A 54 2.50 14.68 -16.15
C GLY A 54 3.65 13.82 -15.63
N LEU A 55 4.17 14.17 -14.45
CA LEU A 55 5.34 13.53 -13.82
C LEU A 55 5.07 12.07 -13.43
N ALA A 56 3.88 11.75 -12.90
CA ALA A 56 3.52 10.36 -12.61
C ALA A 56 3.56 9.45 -13.86
N GLY A 57 3.15 9.98 -15.02
CA GLY A 57 3.22 9.26 -16.30
C GLY A 57 4.65 9.04 -16.78
N GLN A 58 5.54 10.01 -16.59
CA GLN A 58 6.95 9.90 -16.97
C GLN A 58 7.73 8.98 -16.04
N PHE A 59 7.50 9.03 -14.73
CA PHE A 59 8.11 8.08 -13.79
C PHE A 59 7.64 6.65 -14.04
N ALA A 60 6.37 6.47 -14.43
CA ALA A 60 5.87 5.17 -14.88
C ALA A 60 6.58 4.69 -16.16
N ALA A 61 6.89 5.59 -17.10
CA ALA A 61 7.65 5.25 -18.30
C ALA A 61 9.08 4.79 -17.97
N LEU A 62 9.76 5.45 -17.01
CA LEU A 62 11.08 5.00 -16.53
C LEU A 62 11.03 3.59 -15.92
N THR A 63 10.01 3.34 -15.10
CA THR A 63 9.78 2.01 -14.51
C THR A 63 9.50 0.96 -15.59
N GLY A 64 8.68 1.31 -16.60
CA GLY A 64 8.37 0.44 -17.75
C GLY A 64 9.57 0.15 -18.64
N ALA A 65 10.56 1.04 -18.68
CA ALA A 65 11.85 0.81 -19.33
C ALA A 65 12.82 -0.03 -18.48
N GLY A 66 12.42 -0.45 -17.28
CA GLY A 66 13.21 -1.31 -16.40
C GLY A 66 14.33 -0.58 -15.65
N LEU A 67 14.23 0.75 -15.48
CA LEU A 67 15.20 1.49 -14.67
C LEU A 67 14.96 1.21 -13.18
N GLU A 68 16.03 0.84 -12.49
CA GLU A 68 16.07 0.61 -11.04
C GLU A 68 17.27 1.35 -10.43
N SER A 69 17.14 1.69 -9.15
CA SER A 69 18.15 2.31 -8.31
C SER A 69 18.44 1.41 -7.11
N GLU A 70 19.70 1.00 -6.96
CA GLU A 70 20.20 0.32 -5.77
C GLU A 70 20.30 1.33 -4.61
N PHE A 71 19.50 1.14 -3.57
CA PHE A 71 19.57 1.95 -2.36
C PHE A 71 20.64 1.41 -1.40
N ILE A 72 21.63 2.26 -1.07
CA ILE A 72 22.73 1.93 -0.14
C ILE A 72 22.82 2.87 1.06
N GLY A 73 21.77 3.66 1.27
CA GLY A 73 21.72 4.68 2.33
C GLY A 73 21.62 4.14 3.75
N TYR A 74 21.53 2.82 3.93
CA TYR A 74 21.62 2.17 5.24
C TYR A 74 23.06 2.12 5.77
N ASP A 75 24.04 2.01 4.88
CA ASP A 75 25.45 1.81 5.24
C ASP A 75 26.28 3.09 5.09
N CYS A 76 25.86 4.02 4.22
CA CYS A 76 26.62 5.22 3.91
C CYS A 76 25.74 6.42 3.57
N LEU A 77 26.28 7.62 3.76
CA LEU A 77 25.64 8.90 3.42
C LEU A 77 26.30 9.60 2.23
N ALA A 78 27.39 9.02 1.71
CA ALA A 78 28.09 9.50 0.52
C ALA A 78 28.44 8.32 -0.38
N ALA A 79 28.24 8.49 -1.69
CA ALA A 79 28.56 7.46 -2.68
C ALA A 79 28.74 8.05 -4.08
N THR A 80 29.38 7.29 -4.96
CA THR A 80 29.43 7.58 -6.39
C THR A 80 28.30 6.83 -7.10
N GLY A 81 27.60 7.51 -8.02
CA GLY A 81 26.52 6.92 -8.81
C GLY A 81 26.53 7.44 -10.25
N ARG A 82 26.18 6.58 -11.22
CA ARG A 82 26.01 6.97 -12.62
C ARG A 82 24.57 7.37 -12.90
N ILE A 83 24.36 8.51 -13.55
CA ILE A 83 23.05 9.01 -13.96
C ILE A 83 22.51 8.15 -15.11
N VAL A 84 21.32 7.58 -14.93
CA VAL A 84 20.64 6.75 -15.94
C VAL A 84 19.41 7.41 -16.53
N ALA A 85 18.88 8.43 -15.86
CA ALA A 85 17.88 9.32 -16.43
C ALA A 85 18.08 10.72 -15.87
N LEU A 86 17.94 11.70 -16.76
CA LEU A 86 17.92 13.11 -16.44
C LEU A 86 16.69 13.74 -17.11
N LEU A 87 15.88 14.44 -16.33
CA LEU A 87 14.63 15.03 -16.78
C LEU A 87 14.58 16.53 -16.42
N ASP A 88 13.93 17.34 -17.25
CA ASP A 88 13.64 18.74 -16.94
C ASP A 88 12.54 18.92 -15.86
N ALA A 89 12.15 20.16 -15.58
CA ALA A 89 11.15 20.48 -14.57
C ALA A 89 9.76 19.92 -14.91
N GLU A 90 9.48 19.74 -16.21
CA GLU A 90 8.28 19.13 -16.77
C GLU A 90 8.39 17.60 -16.87
N GLY A 91 9.55 17.05 -16.48
CA GLY A 91 9.93 15.64 -16.45
C GLY A 91 10.17 15.00 -17.82
N GLN A 92 10.40 15.81 -18.85
CA GLN A 92 10.84 15.30 -20.15
C GLN A 92 12.33 14.93 -20.12
N PRO A 93 12.75 13.82 -20.77
CA PRO A 93 14.15 13.45 -20.84
C PRO A 93 15.02 14.51 -21.52
N VAL A 94 16.17 14.81 -20.92
CA VAL A 94 17.14 15.76 -21.43
C VAL A 94 18.57 15.23 -21.32
N GLU A 95 19.43 15.62 -22.24
CA GLU A 95 20.86 15.26 -22.22
C GLU A 95 21.66 16.09 -21.21
N ARG A 96 21.16 17.29 -20.84
CA ARG A 96 21.83 18.19 -19.91
C ARG A 96 20.86 19.10 -19.16
N LEU A 97 21.25 19.50 -17.95
CA LEU A 97 20.63 20.58 -17.18
C LEU A 97 21.70 21.63 -16.80
N ASN A 98 21.51 22.87 -17.26
CA ASN A 98 22.46 23.97 -17.04
C ASN A 98 22.07 24.88 -15.86
N SER A 99 20.78 24.94 -15.54
CA SER A 99 20.24 25.77 -14.48
C SER A 99 18.80 25.35 -14.16
N GLY A 100 18.32 25.77 -12.99
CA GLY A 100 16.95 25.50 -12.56
C GLY A 100 16.76 24.09 -12.01
N THR A 101 15.49 23.68 -11.92
CA THR A 101 15.10 22.42 -11.32
C THR A 101 14.88 21.33 -12.35
N GLY A 102 15.14 20.08 -11.97
CA GLY A 102 14.83 18.90 -12.76
C GLY A 102 14.83 17.65 -11.90
N PHE A 103 14.86 16.49 -12.55
CA PHE A 103 14.88 15.19 -11.88
C PHE A 103 16.03 14.33 -12.38
N MET A 104 16.62 13.58 -11.47
CA MET A 104 17.77 12.72 -11.75
C MET A 104 17.57 11.34 -11.13
N VAL A 105 17.85 10.30 -11.90
CA VAL A 105 17.88 8.90 -11.43
C VAL A 105 19.30 8.38 -11.60
N THR A 106 19.82 7.72 -10.57
CA THR A 106 21.12 7.06 -10.61
C THR A 106 20.97 5.55 -10.41
N LEU A 107 21.94 4.77 -10.91
CA LEU A 107 21.97 3.31 -10.69
C LEU A 107 22.09 2.95 -9.21
N LYS A 108 22.75 3.80 -8.44
CA LYS A 108 23.05 3.60 -7.03
C LYS A 108 22.93 4.91 -6.29
N THR A 109 22.31 4.92 -5.11
CA THR A 109 22.14 6.14 -4.33
C THR A 109 22.10 5.90 -2.81
N PRO A 110 22.72 6.79 -2.01
CA PRO A 110 22.54 6.80 -0.56
C PRO A 110 21.26 7.54 -0.12
N PHE A 111 20.55 8.22 -1.02
CA PHE A 111 19.35 9.00 -0.70
C PHE A 111 18.12 8.10 -0.54
N TYR A 112 17.46 8.21 0.60
CA TYR A 112 16.22 7.53 0.92
C TYR A 112 15.08 8.26 0.20
N GLY A 113 14.37 7.55 -0.67
CA GLY A 113 13.19 8.07 -1.32
C GLY A 113 11.96 8.02 -0.41
N GLU A 114 11.15 9.08 -0.45
CA GLU A 114 9.96 9.26 0.39
C GLU A 114 9.11 7.98 0.43
N SER A 115 8.91 7.44 1.64
CA SER A 115 8.15 6.21 1.81
C SER A 115 7.70 6.00 3.25
N GLY A 116 6.52 5.43 3.43
CA GLY A 116 5.99 5.08 4.76
C GLY A 116 5.67 6.29 5.66
N GLY A 117 5.48 7.47 5.06
CA GLY A 117 5.31 8.74 5.79
C GLY A 117 6.62 9.47 6.08
N GLN A 118 7.77 8.82 5.88
CA GLN A 118 9.08 9.47 5.98
C GLN A 118 9.39 10.28 4.74
N MET A 119 9.77 11.54 4.96
CA MET A 119 10.21 12.46 3.91
C MET A 119 11.48 11.95 3.21
N GLY A 120 11.60 12.28 1.92
CA GLY A 120 12.81 12.02 1.14
C GLY A 120 14.00 12.79 1.68
N ASP A 121 15.20 12.27 1.47
CA ASP A 121 16.40 12.99 1.85
C ASP A 121 16.68 14.19 0.96
N THR A 122 17.36 15.15 1.55
CA THR A 122 17.97 16.29 0.89
C THR A 122 19.49 16.18 0.94
N GLY A 123 20.19 17.00 0.15
CA GLY A 123 21.64 16.98 0.11
C GLY A 123 22.21 17.64 -1.13
N ARG A 124 23.34 17.14 -1.61
CA ARG A 124 24.05 17.69 -2.77
C ARG A 124 24.60 16.62 -3.70
N VAL A 125 24.75 17.01 -4.95
CA VAL A 125 25.37 16.25 -6.04
C VAL A 125 26.55 17.04 -6.56
N GLN A 126 27.70 16.38 -6.68
CA GLN A 126 28.90 16.93 -7.31
C GLN A 126 29.21 16.14 -8.57
N ALA A 127 29.21 16.82 -9.71
CA ALA A 127 29.64 16.29 -10.99
C ALA A 127 30.99 16.89 -11.38
N PRO A 128 31.75 16.26 -12.27
CA PRO A 128 32.94 16.87 -12.89
C PRO A 128 32.64 18.21 -13.60
N THR A 129 31.42 18.37 -14.13
CA THR A 129 30.99 19.53 -14.93
C THR A 129 30.18 20.57 -14.16
N GLY A 130 29.82 20.29 -12.90
CA GLY A 130 28.92 21.16 -12.14
C GLY A 130 28.50 20.60 -10.79
N SER A 131 27.54 21.26 -10.15
CA SER A 131 27.01 20.91 -8.84
C SER A 131 25.51 21.17 -8.78
N ALA A 132 24.77 20.30 -8.10
CA ALA A 132 23.35 20.47 -7.85
C ALA A 132 23.00 20.23 -6.38
N ARG A 133 21.90 20.81 -5.92
CA ARG A 133 21.28 20.48 -4.63
C ARG A 133 20.17 19.48 -4.85
N VAL A 134 20.06 18.47 -4.00
CA VAL A 134 18.90 17.59 -3.94
C VAL A 134 17.90 18.24 -2.99
N LEU A 135 16.78 18.69 -3.55
CA LEU A 135 15.71 19.36 -2.81
C LEU A 135 14.76 18.36 -2.15
N ASP A 136 14.60 17.19 -2.77
CA ASP A 136 13.75 16.11 -2.30
C ASP A 136 14.15 14.80 -3.02
N THR A 137 13.82 13.66 -2.40
CA THR A 137 14.04 12.33 -2.99
C THR A 137 12.74 11.55 -2.97
N LEU A 138 12.24 11.18 -4.15
CA LEU A 138 10.96 10.52 -4.33
C LEU A 138 11.14 9.02 -4.60
N LYS A 139 10.17 8.21 -4.17
CA LYS A 139 10.10 6.77 -4.49
C LYS A 139 8.77 6.44 -5.19
N PRO A 140 8.61 6.82 -6.47
CA PRO A 140 7.34 6.65 -7.19
C PRO A 140 6.95 5.19 -7.42
N ALA A 141 7.92 4.28 -7.49
CA ALA A 141 7.71 2.84 -7.64
C ALA A 141 8.69 2.03 -6.80
N ALA A 142 8.40 0.76 -6.57
CA ALA A 142 9.36 -0.16 -5.96
C ALA A 142 10.61 -0.24 -6.86
N GLY A 143 11.79 0.03 -6.29
CA GLY A 143 13.06 -0.01 -7.01
C GLY A 143 13.45 1.30 -7.73
N LEU A 144 12.57 2.29 -7.86
CA LEU A 144 12.91 3.57 -8.53
C LEU A 144 13.05 4.70 -7.50
N ILE A 145 14.23 5.33 -7.46
CA ILE A 145 14.51 6.49 -6.61
C ILE A 145 14.84 7.68 -7.49
N VAL A 146 14.07 8.76 -7.33
CA VAL A 146 14.15 9.96 -8.15
C VAL A 146 14.60 11.13 -7.28
N HIS A 147 15.70 11.76 -7.63
CA HIS A 147 16.21 12.95 -6.94
C HIS A 147 15.64 14.18 -7.64
N LYS A 148 14.89 15.01 -6.92
CA LYS A 148 14.52 16.35 -7.39
C LYS A 148 15.70 17.26 -7.15
N ILE A 149 16.32 17.75 -8.22
CA ILE A 149 17.55 18.52 -8.15
C ILE A 149 17.37 19.97 -8.60
N GLU A 150 18.19 20.86 -8.05
CA GLU A 150 18.37 22.23 -8.52
C GLU A 150 19.84 22.44 -8.87
N VAL A 151 20.13 22.77 -10.13
CA VAL A 151 21.50 22.99 -10.61
C VAL A 151 22.00 24.33 -10.07
N GLY A 152 23.07 24.28 -9.27
CA GLY A 152 23.66 25.46 -8.64
C GLY A 152 24.75 26.11 -9.49
N SER A 153 25.66 25.29 -10.06
CA SER A 153 26.74 25.77 -10.93
C SER A 153 27.12 24.73 -11.98
N GLY A 154 27.59 25.18 -13.15
CA GLY A 154 27.97 24.30 -14.24
C GLY A 154 26.77 23.61 -14.89
N GLU A 155 26.98 22.37 -15.36
CA GLU A 155 25.92 21.54 -15.95
C GLU A 155 25.96 20.11 -15.41
N ILE A 156 24.79 19.47 -15.35
CA ILE A 156 24.64 18.03 -15.06
C ILE A 156 24.28 17.33 -16.37
N LEU A 157 25.03 16.30 -16.73
CA LEU A 157 24.85 15.58 -17.99
C LEU A 157 24.21 14.20 -17.75
N ALA A 158 23.40 13.74 -18.71
CA ALA A 158 22.97 12.35 -18.74
C ALA A 158 24.19 11.42 -18.88
N ASP A 159 24.06 10.19 -18.38
CA ASP A 159 25.11 9.15 -18.43
C ASP A 159 26.43 9.49 -17.70
N GLN A 160 26.44 10.57 -16.91
CA GLN A 160 27.61 11.03 -16.16
C GLN A 160 27.71 10.35 -14.79
N GLU A 161 28.95 10.15 -14.33
CA GLU A 161 29.24 9.75 -12.95
C GLU A 161 29.26 10.97 -12.03
N VAL A 162 28.56 10.87 -10.89
CA VAL A 162 28.42 11.93 -9.90
C VAL A 162 28.66 11.42 -8.49
N GLU A 163 29.18 12.30 -7.63
CA GLU A 163 29.25 12.08 -6.18
C GLU A 163 27.97 12.60 -5.51
N LEU A 164 27.38 11.77 -4.67
CA LEU A 164 26.12 11.96 -3.98
C LEU A 164 26.41 12.13 -2.49
N PHE A 165 25.91 13.19 -1.85
CA PHE A 165 26.08 13.44 -0.43
C PHE A 165 24.74 13.80 0.22
N VAL A 166 24.26 12.94 1.12
CA VAL A 166 23.05 13.17 1.93
C VAL A 166 23.36 14.15 3.06
N GLU A 167 22.40 15.01 3.40
CA GLU A 167 22.51 15.90 4.56
C GLU A 167 22.35 15.09 5.86
N GLU A 168 23.48 14.74 6.50
CA GLU A 168 23.53 13.87 7.67
C GLU A 168 22.66 14.37 8.84
N GLY A 169 22.66 15.68 9.09
CA GLY A 169 21.88 16.28 10.18
C GLY A 169 20.37 16.02 10.01
N GLU A 170 19.85 16.23 8.79
CA GLU A 170 18.43 16.00 8.48
C GLU A 170 18.08 14.52 8.49
N ARG A 171 18.96 13.65 7.97
CA ARG A 171 18.78 12.21 8.00
C ARG A 171 18.67 11.68 9.44
N ILE A 172 19.58 12.08 10.31
CA ILE A 172 19.59 11.64 11.72
C ILE A 172 18.35 12.17 12.45
N ALA A 173 17.97 13.42 12.24
CA ALA A 173 16.77 13.99 12.84
C ALA A 173 15.49 13.25 12.40
N THR A 174 15.41 12.92 11.11
CA THR A 174 14.31 12.12 10.54
C THR A 174 14.29 10.71 11.11
N ALA A 175 15.45 10.04 11.24
CA ALA A 175 15.56 8.71 11.84
C ALA A 175 15.13 8.68 13.33
N ARG A 176 15.45 9.75 14.08
CA ARG A 176 14.95 9.91 15.47
C ARG A 176 13.43 10.03 15.51
N ASN A 177 12.85 10.86 14.64
CA ASN A 177 11.40 11.01 14.55
C ASN A 177 10.71 9.73 14.06
N HIS A 178 11.36 8.96 13.17
CA HIS A 178 10.89 7.65 12.74
C HIS A 178 10.82 6.67 13.91
N SER A 179 11.91 6.59 14.68
CA SER A 179 11.97 5.73 15.88
C SER A 179 10.92 6.16 16.91
N ALA A 180 10.78 7.46 17.14
CA ALA A 180 9.76 8.03 18.02
C ALA A 180 8.32 7.70 17.55
N THR A 181 8.09 7.57 16.24
CA THR A 181 6.79 7.16 15.69
C THR A 181 6.42 5.74 16.13
N HIS A 182 7.37 4.81 16.12
CA HIS A 182 7.15 3.44 16.60
C HIS A 182 6.92 3.40 18.11
N LEU A 183 7.71 4.16 18.88
CA LEU A 183 7.53 4.27 20.33
C LEU A 183 6.16 4.87 20.68
N LEU A 184 5.74 5.92 19.98
CA LEU A 184 4.45 6.55 20.15
C LEU A 184 3.31 5.58 19.84
N HIS A 185 3.41 4.82 18.74
CA HIS A 185 2.40 3.83 18.41
C HIS A 185 2.29 2.72 19.47
N ALA A 186 3.44 2.23 19.97
CA ALA A 186 3.45 1.24 21.05
C ALA A 186 2.86 1.79 22.36
N ALA A 187 3.21 3.02 22.73
CA ALA A 187 2.68 3.70 23.92
C ALA A 187 1.17 3.91 23.82
N LEU A 188 0.67 4.40 22.68
CA LEU A 188 -0.77 4.57 22.44
C LEU A 188 -1.53 3.25 22.58
N ARG A 189 -0.99 2.14 22.05
CA ARG A 189 -1.61 0.81 22.19
C ARG A 189 -1.63 0.31 23.64
N ARG A 190 -0.59 0.60 24.43
CA ARG A 190 -0.54 0.23 25.85
C ARG A 190 -1.51 1.02 26.72
N VAL A 191 -1.64 2.33 26.46
CA VAL A 191 -2.48 3.23 27.26
C VAL A 191 -3.94 3.11 26.86
N LEU A 192 -4.23 3.16 25.54
CA LEU A 192 -5.60 3.24 25.03
C LEU A 192 -6.18 1.87 24.65
N GLY A 193 -5.33 0.90 24.25
CA GLY A 193 -5.74 -0.44 23.83
C GLY A 193 -5.35 -0.80 22.40
N GLU A 194 -5.50 -2.08 22.06
CA GLU A 194 -5.03 -2.66 20.79
C GLU A 194 -5.81 -2.23 19.54
N HIS A 195 -6.95 -1.56 19.71
CA HIS A 195 -7.73 -1.01 18.59
C HIS A 195 -7.06 0.20 17.93
N VAL A 196 -6.08 0.83 18.59
CA VAL A 196 -5.29 1.90 18.00
C VAL A 196 -4.54 1.35 16.79
N LYS A 197 -4.86 1.91 15.61
CA LYS A 197 -4.22 1.63 14.34
C LYS A 197 -3.79 2.94 13.69
N GLN A 198 -2.63 2.91 13.04
CA GLN A 198 -2.14 4.04 12.25
C GLN A 198 -3.09 4.32 11.08
N ALA A 199 -3.54 5.56 10.98
CA ALA A 199 -4.35 6.10 9.87
C ALA A 199 -3.53 7.02 8.95
N GLY A 200 -2.40 7.54 9.42
CA GLY A 200 -1.52 8.43 8.67
C GLY A 200 -0.23 8.72 9.43
N SER A 201 0.82 9.11 8.72
CA SER A 201 2.07 9.54 9.34
C SER A 201 2.82 10.52 8.44
N LEU A 202 3.52 11.46 9.08
CA LEU A 202 4.51 12.33 8.48
C LEU A 202 5.74 12.31 9.39
N VAL A 203 6.90 11.98 8.84
CA VAL A 203 8.18 11.93 9.56
C VAL A 203 9.18 12.76 8.78
N GLY A 204 9.45 13.97 9.27
CA GLY A 204 10.46 14.85 8.71
C GLY A 204 11.54 15.19 9.75
N PRO A 205 12.54 16.00 9.40
CA PRO A 205 13.61 16.37 10.31
C PRO A 205 13.15 17.28 11.45
N SER A 206 12.15 18.14 11.21
CA SER A 206 11.70 19.15 12.17
C SER A 206 10.51 18.71 13.03
N ARG A 207 9.72 17.74 12.58
CA ARG A 207 8.53 17.25 13.29
C ARG A 207 8.12 15.85 12.85
N LEU A 208 7.34 15.19 13.72
CA LEU A 208 6.57 14.00 13.39
C LEU A 208 5.06 14.29 13.57
N ARG A 209 4.22 13.69 12.73
CA ARG A 209 2.77 13.60 12.90
C ARG A 209 2.38 12.13 12.83
N PHE A 210 1.55 11.69 13.77
CA PHE A 210 1.03 10.33 13.79
C PHE A 210 -0.49 10.40 13.96
N ASP A 211 -1.21 9.98 12.91
CA ASP A 211 -2.67 9.96 12.89
C ASP A 211 -3.12 8.53 13.22
N PHE A 212 -4.07 8.37 14.15
CA PHE A 212 -4.55 7.06 14.57
C PHE A 212 -6.06 7.05 14.83
N THR A 213 -6.67 5.86 14.76
CA THR A 213 -8.10 5.67 15.02
C THR A 213 -8.40 5.55 16.50
N HIS A 214 -9.20 6.46 17.04
CA HIS A 214 -9.71 6.42 18.41
C HIS A 214 -11.11 7.06 18.49
N ILE A 215 -11.92 6.63 19.45
CA ILE A 215 -13.36 6.99 19.53
C ILE A 215 -13.62 8.36 20.15
N SER A 216 -12.63 8.95 20.83
CA SER A 216 -12.72 10.24 21.51
C SER A 216 -11.37 10.97 21.49
N GLY A 217 -11.37 12.24 21.90
CA GLY A 217 -10.12 12.95 22.21
C GLY A 217 -9.47 12.35 23.45
N LEU A 218 -8.13 12.41 23.52
CA LEU A 218 -7.39 11.94 24.68
C LEU A 218 -7.58 12.92 25.85
N SER A 219 -7.80 12.38 27.04
CA SER A 219 -7.74 13.13 28.29
C SER A 219 -6.32 13.64 28.58
N ALA A 220 -6.20 14.62 29.48
CA ALA A 220 -4.90 15.13 29.90
C ALA A 220 -4.05 14.03 30.56
N GLU A 221 -4.70 13.13 31.31
CA GLU A 221 -4.08 11.99 31.97
C GLU A 221 -3.55 10.96 30.96
N GLU A 222 -4.34 10.61 29.94
CA GLU A 222 -3.90 9.69 28.87
C GLU A 222 -2.74 10.29 28.07
N LEU A 223 -2.78 11.58 27.74
CA LEU A 223 -1.68 12.28 27.08
C LEU A 223 -0.40 12.18 27.91
N GLN A 224 -0.48 12.46 29.21
CA GLN A 224 0.66 12.38 30.11
C GLN A 224 1.21 10.95 30.23
N GLN A 225 0.34 9.94 30.26
CA GLN A 225 0.75 8.54 30.29
C GLN A 225 1.48 8.13 29.02
N VAL A 226 0.94 8.49 27.84
CA VAL A 226 1.58 8.23 26.55
C VAL A 226 2.97 8.88 26.49
N GLU A 227 3.08 10.14 26.89
CA GLU A 227 4.37 10.85 26.94
C GLU A 227 5.37 10.17 27.89
N ASN A 228 4.92 9.74 29.07
CA ASN A 228 5.76 9.02 30.03
C ASN A 228 6.24 7.67 29.49
N GLU A 229 5.37 6.91 28.80
CA GLU A 229 5.74 5.65 28.17
C GLU A 229 6.81 5.84 27.08
N VAL A 230 6.64 6.84 26.21
CA VAL A 230 7.61 7.16 25.16
C VAL A 230 8.94 7.57 25.77
N ASN A 231 8.94 8.51 26.71
CA ASN A 231 10.17 8.97 27.36
C ASN A 231 10.88 7.85 28.12
N ARG A 232 10.13 6.95 28.78
CA ARG A 232 10.72 5.78 29.43
C ARG A 232 11.41 4.86 28.43
N ALA A 233 10.80 4.63 27.26
CA ALA A 233 11.40 3.81 26.23
C ALA A 233 12.65 4.46 25.60
N ILE A 234 12.65 5.79 25.44
CA ILE A 234 13.84 6.53 25.01
C ILE A 234 14.97 6.39 26.04
N LEU A 235 14.68 6.58 27.32
CA LEU A 235 15.67 6.48 28.41
C LEU A 235 16.20 5.06 28.61
N ALA A 236 15.43 4.04 28.21
CA ALA A 236 15.87 2.64 28.27
C ALA A 236 16.98 2.31 27.26
N ASP A 237 17.16 3.15 26.22
CA ASP A 237 18.21 3.02 25.20
C ASP A 237 18.36 1.59 24.65
N ALA A 238 17.22 0.96 24.36
CA ALA A 238 17.21 -0.41 23.86
C ALA A 238 17.85 -0.47 22.46
N PRO A 239 18.68 -1.50 22.16
CA PRO A 239 19.34 -1.62 20.87
C PRO A 239 18.33 -1.83 19.74
N ILE A 240 18.49 -1.07 18.65
CA ILE A 240 17.71 -1.26 17.41
C ILE A 240 18.51 -2.19 16.49
N VAL A 241 17.89 -3.29 16.07
CA VAL A 241 18.52 -4.29 15.20
C VAL A 241 17.63 -4.51 13.97
N THR A 242 18.22 -4.41 12.78
CA THR A 242 17.56 -4.73 11.52
C THR A 242 18.08 -6.07 11.00
N GLN A 243 17.17 -6.95 10.58
CA GLN A 243 17.51 -8.26 10.02
C GLN A 243 16.65 -8.51 8.78
N VAL A 244 17.28 -8.96 7.70
CA VAL A 244 16.58 -9.45 6.51
C VAL A 244 16.21 -10.91 6.74
N MET A 245 14.92 -11.22 6.71
CA MET A 245 14.40 -12.56 6.91
C MET A 245 13.15 -12.79 6.05
N SER A 246 12.70 -14.05 5.96
CA SER A 246 11.43 -14.36 5.32
C SER A 246 10.26 -13.81 6.13
N TYR A 247 9.13 -13.58 5.47
CA TYR A 247 7.90 -13.13 6.12
C TYR A 247 7.47 -14.06 7.27
N ASP A 248 7.46 -15.38 7.01
CA ASP A 248 7.06 -16.37 8.01
C ASP A 248 7.99 -16.36 9.24
N ALA A 249 9.31 -16.21 9.05
CA ALA A 249 10.25 -16.08 10.16
C ALA A 249 10.00 -14.79 10.96
N ALA A 250 9.71 -13.67 10.29
CA ALA A 250 9.39 -12.42 10.96
C ALA A 250 8.13 -12.54 11.84
N VAL A 251 7.06 -13.13 11.31
CA VAL A 251 5.79 -13.26 12.03
C VAL A 251 5.88 -14.31 13.14
N HIS A 252 6.42 -15.49 12.87
CA HIS A 252 6.37 -16.62 13.81
C HIS A 252 7.54 -16.63 14.81
N GLU A 253 8.75 -16.28 14.39
CA GLU A 253 9.93 -16.33 15.27
C GLU A 253 10.18 -15.03 16.03
N LYS A 254 9.91 -13.88 15.38
CA LYS A 254 10.12 -12.56 15.99
C LYS A 254 8.85 -11.93 16.56
N GLN A 255 7.69 -12.58 16.35
CA GLN A 255 6.37 -12.02 16.68
C GLN A 255 6.23 -10.59 16.12
N ALA A 256 6.86 -10.33 14.97
CA ALA A 256 6.89 -9.01 14.39
C ALA A 256 5.47 -8.63 13.97
N MET A 257 4.98 -7.50 14.50
CA MET A 257 3.68 -6.98 14.12
C MET A 257 3.76 -6.45 12.69
N ALA A 258 3.03 -7.05 11.76
CA ALA A 258 2.83 -6.51 10.43
C ALA A 258 1.98 -5.24 10.52
N LEU A 259 2.64 -4.08 10.69
CA LEU A 259 2.02 -2.76 10.85
C LEU A 259 1.21 -2.32 9.62
N PHE A 260 1.53 -2.90 8.46
CA PHE A 260 0.80 -2.69 7.23
C PHE A 260 0.15 -4.02 6.86
N GLY A 261 -1.18 -4.11 6.97
CA GLY A 261 -1.91 -5.19 6.30
C GLY A 261 -1.54 -5.16 4.82
N GLU A 262 -1.17 -6.32 4.27
CA GLU A 262 -0.73 -6.45 2.88
C GLU A 262 -1.64 -5.66 1.93
N LYS A 263 -1.08 -4.62 1.31
CA LYS A 263 -1.80 -3.83 0.30
C LYS A 263 -2.17 -4.75 -0.86
N GLY A 264 -3.47 -4.97 -1.07
CA GLY A 264 -4.00 -5.70 -2.23
C GLY A 264 -5.10 -6.72 -1.91
N PHE A 265 -5.13 -7.27 -0.70
CA PHE A 265 -6.08 -8.34 -0.37
C PHE A 265 -7.51 -7.84 -0.10
N LEU A 266 -7.72 -6.65 0.47
CA LEU A 266 -9.08 -6.17 0.75
C LEU A 266 -9.92 -5.94 -0.53
N PRO A 267 -9.44 -5.20 -1.56
CA PRO A 267 -10.18 -5.09 -2.82
C PRO A 267 -10.37 -6.44 -3.52
N TYR A 268 -9.36 -7.31 -3.44
CA TYR A 268 -9.42 -8.67 -3.98
C TYR A 268 -10.49 -9.51 -3.29
N ALA A 269 -10.49 -9.55 -1.95
CA ALA A 269 -11.45 -10.28 -1.13
C ALA A 269 -12.87 -9.75 -1.35
N ILE A 270 -13.07 -8.43 -1.37
CA ILE A 270 -14.36 -7.82 -1.70
C ILE A 270 -14.82 -8.23 -3.10
N GLY A 271 -13.94 -8.20 -4.09
CA GLY A 271 -14.25 -8.63 -5.46
C GLY A 271 -14.68 -10.09 -5.55
N LYS A 272 -13.97 -10.99 -4.86
CA LYS A 272 -14.29 -12.42 -4.81
C LYS A 272 -15.61 -12.69 -4.06
N SER A 273 -15.83 -12.05 -2.91
CA SER A 273 -17.08 -12.17 -2.16
C SER A 273 -18.27 -11.61 -2.96
N GLY A 274 -18.08 -10.50 -3.68
CA GLY A 274 -19.08 -9.93 -4.58
C GLY A 274 -19.47 -10.90 -5.70
N LEU A 275 -18.49 -11.60 -6.29
CA LEU A 275 -18.76 -12.63 -7.30
C LEU A 275 -19.59 -13.78 -6.72
N MET A 276 -19.28 -14.27 -5.51
CA MET A 276 -20.06 -15.34 -4.87
C MET A 276 -21.50 -14.94 -4.59
N VAL A 277 -21.74 -13.69 -4.14
CA VAL A 277 -23.09 -13.15 -3.94
C VAL A 277 -23.83 -13.01 -5.27
N MET A 278 -23.15 -12.48 -6.30
CA MET A 278 -23.69 -12.34 -7.64
C MET A 278 -24.07 -13.70 -8.24
N THR A 279 -23.25 -14.73 -8.01
CA THR A 279 -23.53 -16.11 -8.42
C THR A 279 -24.87 -16.59 -7.89
N ARG A 280 -25.13 -16.39 -6.59
CA ARG A 280 -26.42 -16.75 -5.97
C ARG A 280 -27.60 -15.96 -6.52
N GLN A 281 -27.45 -14.64 -6.68
CA GLN A 281 -28.56 -13.79 -7.13
C GLN A 281 -28.92 -14.06 -8.60
N LEU A 282 -27.93 -14.17 -9.49
CA LEU A 282 -28.18 -14.47 -10.90
C LEU A 282 -28.73 -15.89 -11.11
N ALA A 283 -28.26 -16.86 -10.32
CA ALA A 283 -28.81 -18.21 -10.32
C ALA A 283 -30.31 -18.20 -9.98
N TYR A 284 -30.73 -17.39 -9.01
CA TYR A 284 -32.15 -17.21 -8.67
C TYR A 284 -32.92 -16.56 -9.83
N GLU A 285 -32.44 -15.44 -10.34
CA GLU A 285 -33.11 -14.66 -11.39
C GLU A 285 -33.26 -15.43 -12.71
N TRP A 286 -32.21 -16.15 -13.13
CA TRP A 286 -32.16 -16.80 -14.45
C TRP A 286 -32.59 -18.27 -14.44
N SER A 287 -32.87 -18.84 -13.27
CA SER A 287 -33.33 -20.23 -13.13
C SER A 287 -34.55 -20.53 -14.01
N ARG A 288 -35.52 -19.61 -14.08
CA ARG A 288 -36.74 -19.76 -14.90
C ARG A 288 -36.49 -19.72 -16.41
N SER A 289 -35.35 -19.19 -16.82
CA SER A 289 -34.89 -19.18 -18.21
C SER A 289 -34.08 -20.44 -18.56
N GLY A 290 -33.98 -21.41 -17.64
CA GLY A 290 -33.23 -22.64 -17.85
C GLY A 290 -31.72 -22.47 -17.76
N VAL A 291 -31.23 -21.37 -17.18
CA VAL A 291 -29.81 -21.11 -16.99
C VAL A 291 -29.40 -21.52 -15.57
N THR A 292 -28.40 -22.41 -15.49
CA THR A 292 -27.70 -22.71 -14.25
C THR A 292 -26.41 -21.89 -14.17
N LEU A 293 -26.06 -21.45 -12.96
CA LEU A 293 -24.90 -20.62 -12.73
C LEU A 293 -24.17 -21.10 -11.48
N CYS A 294 -22.90 -21.48 -11.64
CA CYS A 294 -22.01 -21.88 -10.57
C CYS A 294 -20.69 -21.11 -10.66
N ALA A 295 -20.06 -20.87 -9.51
CA ALA A 295 -18.69 -20.38 -9.45
C ALA A 295 -17.75 -21.55 -9.11
N VAL A 296 -16.52 -21.52 -9.63
CA VAL A 296 -15.45 -22.44 -9.23
C VAL A 296 -14.37 -21.63 -8.54
N ALA A 297 -14.02 -22.04 -7.32
CA ALA A 297 -12.99 -21.43 -6.49
C ALA A 297 -11.81 -22.41 -6.35
N PRO A 298 -10.88 -22.42 -7.32
CA PRO A 298 -9.71 -23.27 -7.25
C PRO A 298 -8.69 -22.73 -6.25
N GLY A 299 -8.02 -23.64 -5.56
CA GLY A 299 -6.76 -23.35 -4.87
C GLY A 299 -5.61 -23.20 -5.86
N PHE A 300 -4.39 -23.45 -5.39
CA PHE A 300 -3.22 -23.37 -6.26
C PHE A 300 -3.18 -24.52 -7.27
N ILE A 301 -3.31 -24.18 -8.56
CA ILE A 301 -3.24 -25.14 -9.68
C ILE A 301 -1.84 -25.12 -10.31
N LYS A 302 -1.31 -26.31 -10.60
CA LYS A 302 -0.04 -26.50 -11.29
C LYS A 302 -0.19 -26.17 -12.79
N GLY A 303 0.41 -25.07 -13.23
CA GLY A 303 0.40 -24.58 -14.62
C GLY A 303 -0.32 -23.24 -14.79
N GLY A 304 -0.37 -22.71 -16.02
CA GLY A 304 -1.08 -21.47 -16.35
C GLY A 304 -0.47 -20.23 -15.68
N MET A 305 -1.29 -19.40 -15.02
CA MET A 305 -0.83 -18.17 -14.33
C MET A 305 0.21 -18.42 -13.23
N ASN A 306 0.35 -19.66 -12.76
CA ASN A 306 1.30 -20.03 -11.70
C ASN A 306 2.63 -20.58 -12.24
N GLU A 307 2.82 -20.64 -13.55
CA GLU A 307 3.97 -21.31 -14.17
C GLU A 307 5.32 -20.70 -13.75
N GLY A 308 5.39 -19.38 -13.59
CA GLY A 308 6.58 -18.69 -13.05
C GLY A 308 6.83 -18.92 -11.55
N LEU A 309 5.80 -19.29 -10.78
CA LEU A 309 5.91 -19.61 -9.35
C LEU A 309 6.34 -21.07 -9.12
N ILE A 310 5.95 -21.96 -10.03
CA ILE A 310 6.21 -23.41 -9.95
C ILE A 310 7.68 -23.76 -10.27
N GLN A 311 8.40 -22.89 -10.95
CA GLN A 311 9.84 -23.07 -11.20
C GLN A 311 10.70 -22.95 -9.93
N LYS A 312 10.12 -22.47 -8.82
CA LYS A 312 10.79 -22.38 -7.53
C LYS A 312 10.37 -23.55 -6.67
N GLU A 313 11.22 -24.56 -6.56
CA GLU A 313 10.97 -25.79 -5.78
C GLU A 313 10.58 -25.49 -4.33
N VAL A 314 11.17 -24.46 -3.73
CA VAL A 314 10.83 -23.95 -2.39
C VAL A 314 9.35 -23.54 -2.29
N PHE A 315 8.82 -22.86 -3.32
CA PHE A 315 7.45 -22.36 -3.34
C PHE A 315 6.44 -23.50 -3.57
N VAL A 316 6.79 -24.47 -4.42
CA VAL A 316 5.98 -25.68 -4.64
C VAL A 316 5.89 -26.51 -3.36
N ASN A 317 7.02 -26.71 -2.66
CA ASN A 317 7.06 -27.44 -1.40
C ASN A 317 6.29 -26.70 -0.29
N TYR A 318 6.41 -25.37 -0.25
CA TYR A 318 5.65 -24.54 0.68
C TYR A 318 4.14 -24.67 0.49
N LEU A 319 3.65 -24.49 -0.75
CA LEU A 319 2.22 -24.58 -1.04
C LEU A 319 1.67 -26.00 -0.82
N SER A 320 2.42 -27.00 -1.28
CA SER A 320 2.04 -28.41 -1.12
C SER A 320 2.01 -28.84 0.35
N GLY A 321 2.94 -28.34 1.18
CA GLY A 321 2.96 -28.61 2.61
C GLY A 321 1.83 -27.96 3.40
N ARG A 322 1.26 -26.85 2.89
CA ARG A 322 0.09 -26.20 3.51
C ARG A 322 -1.24 -26.78 3.03
N THR A 323 -1.27 -27.36 1.84
CA THR A 323 -2.47 -28.00 1.29
C THR A 323 -2.69 -29.37 1.94
N PRO A 324 -3.83 -29.64 2.60
CA PRO A 324 -4.04 -30.89 3.33
C PRO A 324 -3.89 -32.17 2.48
N ILE A 325 -4.25 -32.14 1.20
CA ILE A 325 -4.02 -33.27 0.28
C ILE A 325 -2.53 -33.48 -0.08
N GLY A 326 -1.64 -32.61 0.41
CA GLY A 326 -0.18 -32.71 0.27
C GLY A 326 0.36 -32.32 -1.10
N ARG A 327 -0.47 -31.72 -1.97
CA ARG A 327 -0.07 -31.28 -3.32
C ARG A 327 -0.95 -30.17 -3.85
N MET A 328 -0.44 -29.44 -4.83
CA MET A 328 -1.22 -28.54 -5.68
C MET A 328 -2.23 -29.31 -6.55
N GLY A 329 -3.32 -28.65 -6.93
CA GLY A 329 -4.28 -29.19 -7.91
C GLY A 329 -3.70 -29.18 -9.33
N THR A 330 -4.29 -29.93 -10.25
CA THR A 330 -3.88 -29.95 -11.67
C THR A 330 -4.90 -29.24 -12.58
N VAL A 331 -4.45 -28.88 -13.79
CA VAL A 331 -5.35 -28.28 -14.80
C VAL A 331 -6.44 -29.27 -15.20
N GLU A 332 -6.11 -30.56 -15.29
CA GLU A 332 -7.06 -31.62 -15.61
C GLU A 332 -8.17 -31.71 -14.57
N GLU A 333 -7.83 -31.61 -13.27
CA GLU A 333 -8.81 -31.64 -12.19
C GLU A 333 -9.76 -30.44 -12.28
N LEU A 334 -9.24 -29.24 -12.57
CA LEU A 334 -10.06 -28.03 -12.77
C LEU A 334 -10.99 -28.19 -13.98
N VAL A 335 -10.47 -28.67 -15.10
CA VAL A 335 -11.23 -28.90 -16.32
C VAL A 335 -12.32 -29.94 -16.07
N SER A 336 -12.02 -31.05 -15.38
CA SER A 336 -13.00 -32.06 -15.03
C SER A 336 -14.12 -31.50 -14.15
N THR A 337 -13.82 -30.66 -13.17
CA THR A 337 -14.84 -29.97 -12.35
C THR A 337 -15.75 -29.08 -13.20
N VAL A 338 -15.17 -28.29 -14.12
CA VAL A 338 -15.96 -27.42 -15.01
C VAL A 338 -16.83 -28.24 -15.96
N LEU A 339 -16.30 -29.31 -16.55
CA LEU A 339 -17.05 -30.19 -17.45
C LEU A 339 -18.22 -30.88 -16.74
N PHE A 340 -18.02 -31.32 -15.48
CA PHE A 340 -19.11 -31.85 -14.66
C PHE A 340 -20.21 -30.80 -14.45
N LEU A 341 -19.85 -29.58 -14.06
CA LEU A 341 -20.83 -28.50 -13.84
C LEU A 341 -21.56 -28.07 -15.12
N ALA A 342 -20.95 -28.26 -16.29
CA ALA A 342 -21.57 -28.00 -17.59
C ALA A 342 -22.45 -29.16 -18.10
N SER A 343 -22.43 -30.32 -17.43
CA SER A 343 -23.17 -31.51 -17.85
C SER A 343 -24.59 -31.58 -17.28
N ASP A 344 -25.44 -32.42 -17.88
CA ASP A 344 -26.80 -32.68 -17.40
C ASP A 344 -26.85 -33.31 -16.00
N ASP A 345 -25.74 -33.89 -15.54
CA ASP A 345 -25.60 -34.50 -14.21
C ASP A 345 -25.55 -33.45 -13.09
N ALA A 346 -25.13 -32.22 -13.40
CA ALA A 346 -25.07 -31.10 -12.47
C ALA A 346 -26.29 -30.18 -12.52
N ARG A 347 -27.35 -30.53 -13.25
CA ARG A 347 -28.52 -29.66 -13.53
C ARG A 347 -29.25 -29.10 -12.31
N TYR A 348 -29.06 -29.69 -11.13
CA TYR A 348 -29.66 -29.25 -9.87
C TYR A 348 -28.68 -28.49 -8.96
N ILE A 349 -27.42 -28.36 -9.36
CA ILE A 349 -26.40 -27.56 -8.70
C ILE A 349 -26.48 -26.15 -9.30
N ASN A 350 -27.05 -25.20 -8.56
CA ASN A 350 -27.26 -23.84 -9.04
C ASN A 350 -27.05 -22.81 -7.92
N GLY A 351 -26.36 -21.72 -8.23
CA GLY A 351 -26.01 -20.66 -7.27
C GLY A 351 -24.82 -20.97 -6.36
N GLU A 352 -24.20 -22.13 -6.52
CA GLU A 352 -23.17 -22.62 -5.59
C GLU A 352 -21.75 -22.22 -6.00
N THR A 353 -20.86 -22.12 -5.02
CA THR A 353 -19.41 -21.97 -5.25
C THR A 353 -18.70 -23.28 -4.95
N ILE A 354 -18.20 -23.94 -6.00
CA ILE A 354 -17.46 -25.19 -5.87
C ILE A 354 -16.01 -24.88 -5.50
N VAL A 355 -15.66 -25.16 -4.26
CA VAL A 355 -14.29 -25.00 -3.73
C VAL A 355 -13.45 -26.23 -4.12
N MET A 356 -12.36 -25.98 -4.85
CA MET A 356 -11.45 -27.01 -5.36
C MET A 356 -10.02 -26.68 -4.92
N ASP A 357 -9.72 -26.88 -3.64
CA ASP A 357 -8.50 -26.36 -3.01
C ASP A 357 -7.68 -27.40 -2.24
N GLY A 358 -7.99 -28.69 -2.40
CA GLY A 358 -7.30 -29.77 -1.70
C GLY A 358 -7.52 -29.79 -0.18
N GLY A 359 -8.58 -29.13 0.30
CA GLY A 359 -8.96 -29.05 1.72
C GLY A 359 -8.41 -27.82 2.45
N MET A 360 -7.78 -26.87 1.74
CA MET A 360 -7.18 -25.68 2.33
C MET A 360 -8.15 -24.88 3.19
N THR A 361 -9.37 -24.67 2.71
CA THR A 361 -10.43 -23.97 3.44
C THR A 361 -10.99 -24.78 4.62
N GLY A 362 -10.81 -26.09 4.63
CA GLY A 362 -11.18 -26.97 5.75
C GLY A 362 -10.18 -26.97 6.91
N TYR A 363 -8.98 -26.41 6.71
CA TYR A 363 -7.97 -26.31 7.76
C TYR A 363 -8.25 -25.09 8.65
N THR A 364 -8.74 -25.34 9.87
CA THR A 364 -8.84 -24.33 10.94
C THR A 364 -7.77 -24.64 12.00
N PRO A 365 -6.60 -23.96 11.98
CA PRO A 365 -5.58 -24.16 13.01
C PRO A 365 -5.98 -23.55 14.37
N GLU A 366 -7.00 -22.69 14.43
CA GLU A 366 -7.67 -22.21 15.64
C GLU A 366 -9.05 -21.67 15.22
N GLY A 367 -10.07 -21.85 16.07
CA GLY A 367 -11.49 -21.73 15.73
C GLY A 367 -11.91 -20.46 14.97
N LEU A 368 -12.48 -20.66 13.79
CA LEU A 368 -13.42 -19.76 13.12
C LEU A 368 -14.45 -20.65 12.42
N LEU A 369 -15.33 -21.22 13.26
CA LEU A 369 -16.61 -21.76 12.82
C LEU A 369 -17.46 -20.61 12.25
N ASP A 370 -18.15 -20.93 11.16
CA ASP A 370 -19.32 -20.26 10.62
C ASP A 370 -19.15 -18.85 10.02
N PHE A 371 -18.95 -18.83 8.70
CA PHE A 371 -19.69 -17.89 7.84
C PHE A 371 -20.37 -18.69 6.72
N MET A 372 -21.52 -19.27 7.07
CA MET A 372 -22.64 -19.38 6.13
C MET A 372 -23.15 -17.98 5.76
#